data_AF-A0A1Q4E0V9-F1
#
_entry.id   AF-A0A1Q4E0V9-F1
#
_cell.length_a   1.000
_cell.length_b   1.000
_cell.length_c   1.000
_cell.angle_alpha   90.00
_cell.angle_beta   90.00
_cell.angle_gamma   90.00
#
_symmetry.space_group_name_H-M   'P 1'
#
loop_
_entity.id
_entity.type
_entity.pdbx_description
1 polymer ?
#
loop_
_entity_poly.entity_id
_entity_poly.type
_entity_poly.pdbx_seq_one_letter_code
_entity_poly.pdbx_strand_id
1 'polypeptide(L)'
;MSDRRLYALSGLLVASGLVHLVVWLVLGGAWSGPVSGRKPFTFGLAFGVILATITWVTGYLTSRFRAGWLAAFRPNPALAPSMRLAVRAGFVSFAAALLIGAAMIAIGVVRSRTVSLAAAYAATGNLTSGHAATMHGMLVLPVLAWLAARTGWSESRRVRVVALGCAGYLVAAGAVVVETAVGVDVVASPGRVPVISSPAPPGCPPPPPWWPRTAARRRVRGRRRPAAR
;
A
#
# COMPACT_ATOMS: atom_id res chain seq x y z
N MET A 1 -2.06 -14.85 23.19
CA MET A 1 -1.63 -15.84 22.18
C MET A 1 -0.23 -16.30 22.56
N SER A 2 0.07 -17.60 22.54
CA SER A 2 1.43 -18.07 22.87
C SER A 2 2.38 -17.83 21.69
N ASP A 3 3.64 -17.49 21.98
CA ASP A 3 4.66 -17.17 20.97
C ASP A 3 4.80 -18.28 19.91
N ARG A 4 4.61 -19.55 20.31
CA ARG A 4 4.58 -20.71 19.39
C ARG A 4 3.55 -20.57 18.28
N ARG A 5 2.35 -20.04 18.56
CA ARG A 5 1.30 -19.85 17.55
C ARG A 5 1.67 -18.75 16.56
N LEU A 6 2.34 -17.69 17.03
CA LEU A 6 2.79 -16.59 16.19
C LEU A 6 3.95 -17.03 15.27
N TYR A 7 4.90 -17.82 15.77
CA TYR A 7 5.93 -18.42 14.94
C TYR A 7 5.37 -19.43 13.95
N ALA A 8 4.37 -20.25 14.34
CA ALA A 8 3.70 -21.15 13.41
C ALA A 8 2.99 -20.37 12.28
N LEU A 9 2.27 -19.29 12.61
CA LEU A 9 1.63 -18.43 11.62
C LEU A 9 2.66 -17.76 10.69
N SER A 10 3.77 -17.28 11.25
CA SER A 10 4.90 -16.74 10.48
C SER A 10 5.45 -17.78 9.50
N GLY A 11 5.71 -19.01 9.97
CA GLY A 11 6.17 -20.12 9.13
C GLY A 11 5.18 -20.45 8.01
N LEU A 12 3.88 -20.46 8.29
CA LEU A 12 2.83 -20.66 7.28
C LEU A 12 2.82 -19.56 6.21
N LEU A 13 3.03 -18.29 6.60
CA LEU A 13 3.12 -17.17 5.65
C LEU A 13 4.34 -17.30 4.74
N VAL A 14 5.52 -17.65 5.29
CA VAL A 14 6.72 -17.90 4.50
C VAL A 14 6.52 -19.09 3.56
N ALA A 15 6.01 -20.21 4.08
CA ALA A 15 5.74 -21.41 3.29
C ALA A 15 4.77 -21.12 2.14
N SER A 16 3.70 -20.37 2.40
CA SER A 16 2.78 -19.91 1.35
C SER A 16 3.49 -19.10 0.26
N GLY A 17 4.37 -18.17 0.63
CA GLY A 17 5.19 -17.42 -0.33
C GLY A 17 6.06 -18.33 -1.20
N LEU A 18 6.75 -19.30 -0.59
CA LEU A 18 7.58 -20.27 -1.29
C LEU A 18 6.77 -21.18 -2.22
N VAL A 19 5.58 -21.62 -1.80
CA VAL A 19 4.67 -22.38 -2.67
C VAL A 19 4.31 -21.57 -3.91
N HIS A 20 3.99 -20.27 -3.77
CA HIS A 20 3.71 -19.43 -4.94
C HIS A 20 4.92 -19.26 -5.86
N LEU A 21 6.14 -19.23 -5.30
CA LEU A 21 7.37 -19.21 -6.10
C LEU A 21 7.55 -20.51 -6.88
N VAL A 22 7.36 -21.67 -6.23
CA VAL A 22 7.44 -23.00 -6.89
C VAL A 22 6.38 -23.12 -7.98
N VAL A 23 5.12 -22.75 -7.70
CA VAL A 23 4.03 -22.76 -8.68
C VAL A 23 4.39 -21.90 -9.89
N TRP A 24 4.97 -20.71 -9.68
CA TRP A 24 5.43 -19.85 -10.77
C TRP A 24 6.59 -20.47 -11.56
N LEU A 25 7.55 -21.14 -10.90
CA LEU A 25 8.66 -21.82 -11.56
C LEU A 25 8.19 -23.01 -12.43
N VAL A 26 7.13 -23.70 -12.01
CA VAL A 26 6.60 -24.88 -12.72
C VAL A 26 5.62 -24.49 -13.84
N LEU A 27 4.67 -23.59 -13.54
CA LEU A 27 3.60 -23.22 -14.49
C LEU A 27 3.97 -22.03 -15.38
N GLY A 28 5.07 -21.32 -15.07
CA GLY A 28 5.46 -20.09 -15.74
C GLY A 28 4.52 -18.91 -15.46
N GLY A 29 4.66 -17.87 -16.27
CA GLY A 29 3.86 -16.64 -16.17
C GLY A 29 4.71 -15.39 -15.94
N ALA A 30 4.07 -14.23 -15.88
CA ALA A 30 4.79 -12.97 -15.75
C ALA A 30 5.40 -12.81 -14.34
N TRP A 31 6.71 -12.51 -14.27
CA TRP A 31 7.36 -12.13 -13.01
C TRP A 31 7.12 -10.66 -12.65
N SER A 32 6.87 -9.82 -13.65
CA SER A 32 6.59 -8.39 -13.53
C SER A 32 5.19 -8.05 -14.09
N GLY A 33 4.68 -6.87 -13.75
CA GLY A 33 3.37 -6.39 -14.22
C GLY A 33 2.20 -6.58 -13.23
N PRO A 34 0.97 -6.23 -13.66
CA PRO A 34 -0.22 -6.20 -12.80
C PRO A 34 -0.54 -7.55 -12.16
N VAL A 35 -0.35 -8.64 -12.88
CA VAL A 35 -0.52 -10.00 -12.38
C VAL A 35 0.84 -10.69 -12.43
N SER A 36 1.59 -10.61 -11.33
CA SER A 36 2.96 -11.13 -11.27
C SER A 36 3.16 -12.13 -10.14
N GLY A 37 3.88 -13.22 -10.43
CA GLY A 37 4.27 -14.22 -9.43
C GLY A 37 5.10 -13.64 -8.27
N ARG A 38 5.82 -12.53 -8.53
CA ARG A 38 6.56 -11.78 -7.50
C ARG A 38 5.68 -11.29 -6.36
N LYS A 39 4.45 -10.83 -6.63
CA LYS A 39 3.57 -10.22 -5.62
C LYS A 39 3.19 -11.20 -4.49
N PRO A 40 2.61 -12.38 -4.76
CA PRO A 40 2.27 -13.32 -3.68
C PRO A 40 3.52 -13.88 -2.98
N PHE A 41 4.62 -14.13 -3.71
CA PHE A 41 5.88 -14.57 -3.11
C PHE A 41 6.43 -13.54 -2.11
N THR A 42 6.63 -12.30 -2.55
CA THR A 42 7.17 -11.22 -1.70
C THR A 42 6.22 -10.89 -0.55
N PHE A 43 4.91 -11.00 -0.73
CA PHE A 43 3.93 -10.79 0.33
C PHE A 43 4.06 -11.85 1.44
N GLY A 44 4.04 -13.14 1.09
CA GLY A 44 4.20 -14.22 2.07
C GLY A 44 5.52 -14.14 2.82
N LEU A 45 6.62 -13.91 2.09
CA LEU A 45 7.96 -13.78 2.67
C LEU A 45 8.06 -12.57 3.62
N ALA A 46 7.65 -11.38 3.18
CA ALA A 46 7.76 -10.16 3.97
C ALA A 46 6.89 -10.23 5.23
N PHE A 47 5.62 -10.61 5.12
CA PHE A 47 4.73 -10.72 6.28
C PHE A 47 5.19 -11.80 7.26
N GLY A 48 5.67 -12.94 6.75
CA GLY A 48 6.22 -14.01 7.57
C GLY A 48 7.45 -13.54 8.38
N VAL A 49 8.44 -12.94 7.72
CA VAL A 49 9.66 -12.43 8.37
C VAL A 49 9.35 -11.29 9.35
N ILE A 50 8.47 -10.36 8.98
CA ILE A 50 8.04 -9.28 9.87
C ILE A 50 7.37 -9.86 11.11
N LEU A 51 6.44 -10.81 10.96
CA LEU A 51 5.75 -11.41 12.09
C LEU A 51 6.70 -12.19 13.01
N ALA A 52 7.66 -12.95 12.45
CA ALA A 52 8.70 -13.60 13.25
C ALA A 52 9.52 -12.57 14.04
N THR A 53 9.94 -11.49 13.37
CA THR A 53 10.74 -10.42 13.98
C THR A 53 9.97 -9.73 15.11
N ILE A 54 8.71 -9.38 14.90
CA ILE A 54 7.85 -8.79 15.93
C ILE A 54 7.68 -9.76 17.10
N THR A 55 7.41 -11.04 16.83
CA THR A 55 7.26 -12.06 17.89
C THR A 55 8.51 -12.19 18.73
N TRP A 56 9.68 -12.22 18.09
CA TRP A 56 10.97 -12.25 18.76
C TRP A 56 11.23 -11.00 19.59
N VAL A 57 11.12 -9.80 19.00
CA VAL A 57 11.34 -8.53 19.69
C VAL A 57 10.39 -8.33 20.87
N THR A 58 9.11 -8.66 20.68
CA THR A 58 8.09 -8.52 21.75
C THR A 58 8.29 -9.53 22.88
N GLY A 59 8.99 -10.64 22.66
CA GLY A 59 9.43 -11.57 23.70
C GLY A 59 10.33 -10.89 24.76
N TYR A 60 11.11 -9.89 24.36
CA TYR A 60 11.95 -9.10 25.27
C TYR A 60 11.20 -7.96 25.97
N LEU A 61 9.95 -7.67 25.56
CA LEU A 61 9.15 -6.59 26.13
C LEU A 61 8.31 -7.08 27.33
N THR A 62 8.44 -6.38 28.45
CA THR A 62 7.61 -6.60 29.66
C THR A 62 6.11 -6.50 29.34
N SER A 63 5.23 -7.19 30.08
CA SER A 63 3.78 -7.26 29.75
C SER A 63 3.10 -5.88 29.64
N ARG A 64 3.60 -4.88 30.39
CA ARG A 64 3.17 -3.46 30.31
C ARG A 64 3.39 -2.83 28.93
N PHE A 65 4.37 -3.30 28.15
CA PHE A 65 4.64 -2.88 26.77
C PHE A 65 3.88 -3.71 25.71
N ARG A 66 3.26 -4.83 26.10
CA ARG A 66 2.40 -5.63 25.21
C ARG A 66 0.96 -5.11 25.12
N ALA A 67 0.67 -3.99 25.77
CA ALA A 67 -0.57 -3.29 25.53
C ALA A 67 -0.59 -2.86 24.06
N GLY A 68 -1.60 -3.29 23.30
CA GLY A 68 -1.71 -3.03 21.86
C GLY A 68 -1.79 -1.53 21.53
N TRP A 69 -2.25 -1.19 20.34
CA TRP A 69 -2.29 0.20 19.80
C TRP A 69 -2.79 1.27 20.80
N LEU A 70 -3.70 0.92 21.73
CA LEU A 70 -4.18 1.79 22.82
C LEU A 70 -3.09 2.28 23.78
N ALA A 71 -1.97 1.58 23.92
CA ALA A 71 -0.84 1.99 24.74
C ALA A 71 -0.25 3.33 24.30
N ALA A 72 -0.29 3.65 23.00
CA ALA A 72 0.17 4.92 22.46
C ALA A 72 -0.61 6.13 23.02
N PHE A 73 -1.86 5.90 23.45
CA PHE A 73 -2.74 6.94 23.98
C PHE A 73 -2.71 7.06 25.51
N ARG A 74 -2.03 6.14 26.21
CA ARG A 74 -1.87 6.24 27.65
C ARG A 74 -0.95 7.39 28.03
N PRO A 75 -1.17 8.07 29.17
CA PRO A 75 -0.21 9.02 29.71
C PRO A 75 1.12 8.30 29.99
N ASN A 76 2.22 8.86 29.48
CA ASN A 76 3.56 8.38 29.77
C ASN A 76 4.44 9.58 30.14
N PRO A 77 4.72 9.80 31.44
CA PRO A 77 5.54 10.92 31.89
C PRO A 77 7.00 10.79 31.46
N ALA A 78 7.46 9.58 31.10
CA ALA A 78 8.83 9.36 30.62
C ALA A 78 9.05 9.81 29.16
N LEU A 79 7.99 10.08 28.40
CA LEU A 79 8.09 10.57 27.02
C LEU A 79 7.89 12.08 26.96
N ALA A 80 8.83 12.77 26.31
CA ALA A 80 8.72 14.20 26.02
C ALA A 80 7.37 14.52 25.35
N PRO A 81 6.66 15.58 25.79
CA PRO A 81 5.36 15.96 25.22
C PRO A 81 5.33 16.06 23.70
N SER A 82 6.38 16.61 23.08
CA SER A 82 6.54 16.70 21.63
C SER A 82 6.56 15.33 20.95
N MET A 83 7.40 14.41 21.46
CA MET A 83 7.48 13.03 20.96
C MET A 83 6.17 12.26 21.14
N ARG A 84 5.50 12.43 22.29
CA ARG A 84 4.20 11.79 22.56
C ARG A 84 3.12 12.24 21.57
N LEU A 85 3.08 13.53 21.24
CA LEU A 85 2.15 14.07 20.24
C LEU A 85 2.42 13.47 18.86
N ALA A 86 3.69 13.45 18.42
CA ALA A 86 4.09 12.90 17.14
C ALA A 86 3.74 11.42 16.99
N VAL A 87 4.03 10.61 18.02
CA VAL A 87 3.69 9.18 18.03
C VAL A 87 2.19 8.99 17.91
N ARG A 88 1.38 9.71 18.68
CA ARG A 88 -0.09 9.60 18.63
C ARG A 88 -0.66 10.01 17.26
N ALA A 89 -0.17 11.11 16.69
CA ALA A 89 -0.59 11.55 15.36
C ALA A 89 -0.18 10.54 14.27
N GLY A 90 1.04 9.99 14.36
CA GLY A 90 1.52 8.93 13.47
C GLY A 90 0.66 7.66 13.57
N PHE A 91 0.28 7.27 14.78
CA PHE A 91 -0.62 6.14 15.05
C PHE A 91 -2.01 6.35 14.43
N VAL A 92 -2.60 7.55 14.56
CA VAL A 92 -3.88 7.91 13.93
C VAL A 92 -3.76 7.82 12.40
N SER A 93 -2.68 8.35 11.83
CA SER A 93 -2.40 8.29 10.40
C SER A 93 -2.29 6.84 9.91
N PHE A 94 -1.56 5.99 10.65
CA PHE A 94 -1.46 4.56 10.33
C PHE A 94 -2.79 3.82 10.43
N ALA A 95 -3.62 4.13 11.43
CA ALA A 95 -4.95 3.54 11.55
C ALA A 95 -5.83 3.88 10.33
N ALA A 96 -5.77 5.13 9.84
CA ALA A 96 -6.43 5.50 8.59
C ALA A 96 -5.88 4.70 7.41
N ALA A 97 -4.56 4.48 7.35
CA ALA A 97 -3.95 3.66 6.31
C ALA A 97 -4.47 2.22 6.31
N LEU A 98 -4.63 1.60 7.49
CA LEU A 98 -5.21 0.26 7.62
C LEU A 98 -6.64 0.20 7.10
N LEU A 99 -7.47 1.21 7.40
CA LEU A 99 -8.84 1.31 6.89
C LEU A 99 -8.87 1.44 5.37
N ILE A 100 -8.02 2.29 4.80
CA ILE A 100 -7.89 2.44 3.34
C ILE A 100 -7.41 1.13 2.71
N GLY A 101 -6.44 0.45 3.32
CA GLY A 101 -5.96 -0.85 2.87
C GLY A 101 -7.06 -1.92 2.89
N ALA A 102 -7.87 -1.97 3.94
CA ALA A 102 -9.04 -2.86 4.02
C ALA A 102 -10.06 -2.54 2.91
N ALA A 103 -10.32 -1.27 2.64
CA ALA A 103 -11.17 -0.84 1.53
C ALA A 103 -10.60 -1.26 0.16
N MET A 104 -9.30 -1.11 -0.06
CA MET A 104 -8.63 -1.57 -1.29
C MET A 104 -8.80 -3.08 -1.49
N ILE A 105 -8.67 -3.88 -0.43
CA ILE A 105 -8.90 -5.33 -0.49
C ILE A 105 -10.36 -5.63 -0.80
N ALA A 106 -11.31 -5.01 -0.10
CA ALA A 106 -12.73 -5.24 -0.31
C ALA A 106 -13.17 -4.89 -1.75
N ILE A 107 -12.79 -3.70 -2.23
CA ILE A 107 -13.05 -3.25 -3.60
C ILE A 107 -12.40 -4.20 -4.61
N GLY A 108 -11.14 -4.56 -4.38
CA GLY A 108 -10.39 -5.48 -5.24
C GLY A 108 -11.06 -6.85 -5.34
N VAL A 109 -11.46 -7.44 -4.22
CA VAL A 109 -12.14 -8.74 -4.15
C VAL A 109 -13.48 -8.68 -4.89
N VAL A 110 -14.33 -7.68 -4.60
CA VAL A 110 -15.63 -7.56 -5.25
C VAL A 110 -15.48 -7.38 -6.77
N ARG A 111 -14.61 -6.47 -7.22
CA ARG A 111 -14.41 -6.18 -8.65
C ARG A 111 -13.76 -7.34 -9.41
N SER A 112 -12.86 -8.08 -8.77
CA SER A 112 -12.23 -9.26 -9.37
C SER A 112 -13.24 -10.38 -9.64
N ARG A 113 -14.24 -10.53 -8.75
CA ARG A 113 -15.28 -11.56 -8.84
C ARG A 113 -16.44 -11.18 -9.75
N THR A 114 -16.75 -9.88 -9.86
CA THR A 114 -17.94 -9.40 -10.60
C THR A 114 -17.64 -8.86 -11.99
N VAL A 115 -16.45 -8.30 -12.23
CA VAL A 115 -16.13 -7.61 -13.49
C VAL A 115 -14.89 -8.23 -14.14
N SER A 116 -13.71 -7.95 -13.59
CA SER A 116 -12.43 -8.48 -14.06
C SER A 116 -11.31 -8.04 -13.14
N LEU A 117 -10.18 -8.74 -13.22
CA LEU A 117 -8.96 -8.38 -12.50
C LEU A 117 -8.41 -7.00 -12.92
N ALA A 118 -8.54 -6.62 -14.19
CA ALA A 118 -8.11 -5.31 -14.68
C ALA A 118 -8.95 -4.17 -14.06
N ALA A 119 -10.27 -4.36 -13.95
CA ALA A 119 -11.15 -3.39 -13.31
C ALA A 119 -10.86 -3.23 -11.80
N ALA A 120 -10.47 -4.32 -11.12
CA ALA A 120 -10.05 -4.28 -9.71
C ALA A 120 -8.79 -3.42 -9.52
N TYR A 121 -7.79 -3.57 -10.39
CA TYR A 121 -6.58 -2.74 -10.33
C TYR A 121 -6.84 -1.28 -10.66
N ALA A 122 -7.69 -0.99 -11.67
CA ALA A 122 -8.05 0.38 -12.01
C ALA A 122 -8.79 1.08 -10.84
N ALA A 123 -9.73 0.39 -10.19
CA ALA A 123 -10.50 0.95 -9.07
C ALA A 123 -9.68 1.20 -7.80
N THR A 124 -8.60 0.44 -7.59
CA THR A 124 -7.73 0.57 -6.40
C THR A 124 -6.48 1.42 -6.66
N GLY A 125 -6.19 1.75 -7.92
CA GLY A 125 -5.02 2.53 -8.32
C GLY A 125 -4.93 3.86 -7.58
N ASN A 126 -6.00 4.66 -7.61
CA ASN A 126 -6.01 5.98 -6.97
C ASN A 126 -5.87 5.88 -5.44
N LEU A 127 -6.53 4.90 -4.81
CA LEU A 127 -6.48 4.69 -3.36
C LEU A 127 -5.07 4.33 -2.85
N THR A 128 -4.19 3.85 -3.73
CA THR A 128 -2.81 3.51 -3.36
C THR A 128 -2.04 4.74 -2.88
N SER A 129 -2.26 5.90 -3.48
CA SER A 129 -1.61 7.16 -3.06
C SER A 129 -2.11 7.63 -1.70
N GLY A 130 -3.42 7.57 -1.45
CA GLY A 130 -4.01 7.88 -0.15
C GLY A 130 -3.57 6.93 0.96
N HIS A 131 -3.49 5.63 0.65
CA HIS A 131 -2.93 4.62 1.54
C HIS A 131 -1.45 4.89 1.86
N ALA A 132 -0.64 5.18 0.84
CA ALA A 132 0.77 5.50 1.03
C ALA A 132 0.94 6.77 1.89
N ALA A 133 0.25 7.86 1.56
CA ALA A 133 0.32 9.11 2.32
C ALA A 133 -0.03 8.91 3.80
N THR A 134 -1.03 8.10 4.12
CA THR A 134 -1.40 7.82 5.52
C THR A 134 -0.43 6.84 6.20
N MET A 135 0.17 5.88 5.49
CA MET A 135 1.19 4.99 6.07
C MET A 135 2.45 5.73 6.54
N HIS A 136 2.92 6.71 5.77
CA HIS A 136 4.19 7.39 6.06
C HIS A 136 4.11 8.30 7.30
N GLY A 137 2.91 8.67 7.76
CA GLY A 137 2.74 9.55 8.92
C GLY A 137 3.31 8.95 10.20
N MET A 138 3.29 7.62 10.30
CA MET A 138 3.88 6.87 11.41
C MET A 138 5.40 7.03 11.50
N LEU A 139 6.08 7.29 10.38
CA LEU A 139 7.53 7.47 10.32
C LEU A 139 7.93 8.95 10.34
N VAL A 140 7.26 9.77 9.53
CA VAL A 140 7.62 11.18 9.31
C VAL A 140 7.43 12.01 10.58
N LEU A 141 6.33 11.83 11.30
CA LEU A 141 6.02 12.66 12.48
C LEU A 141 6.96 12.38 13.66
N PRO A 142 7.27 11.11 14.04
CA PRO A 142 8.27 10.85 15.06
C PRO A 142 9.68 11.32 14.67
N VAL A 143 10.04 11.24 13.38
CA VAL A 143 11.32 11.79 12.89
C VAL A 143 11.37 13.31 13.05
N LEU A 144 10.28 14.03 12.75
CA LEU A 144 10.19 15.46 13.00
C LEU A 144 10.41 15.80 14.48
N ALA A 145 9.75 15.08 15.38
CA ALA A 145 9.93 15.29 16.82
C ALA A 145 11.34 14.94 17.29
N TRP A 146 11.94 13.88 16.73
CA TRP A 146 13.32 13.49 17.03
C TRP A 146 14.32 14.56 16.56
N LEU A 147 14.15 15.11 15.35
CA LEU A 147 14.97 16.21 14.84
C LEU A 147 14.81 17.48 15.69
N ALA A 148 13.57 17.83 16.06
CA ALA A 148 13.31 18.95 16.96
C ALA A 148 13.98 18.77 18.33
N ALA A 149 14.08 17.54 18.82
CA ALA A 149 14.77 17.22 20.07
C ALA A 149 16.30 17.42 19.99
N ARG A 150 16.89 17.43 18.78
CA ARG A 150 18.31 17.75 18.56
C ARG A 150 18.62 19.26 18.61
N THR A 151 17.61 20.11 18.73
CA THR A 151 17.78 21.56 18.80
C THR A 151 17.92 22.03 20.25
N GLY A 152 18.55 23.19 20.48
CA GLY A 152 18.56 23.85 21.81
C GLY A 152 17.20 24.47 22.22
N TRP A 153 16.10 24.16 21.53
CA TRP A 153 14.80 24.76 21.79
C TRP A 153 14.16 24.26 23.08
N SER A 154 13.40 25.14 23.73
CA SER A 154 12.53 24.75 24.85
C SER A 154 11.45 23.76 24.41
N GLU A 155 11.01 22.91 25.34
CA GLU A 155 10.00 21.89 25.03
C GLU A 155 8.70 22.49 24.51
N SER A 156 8.29 23.67 25.00
CA SER A 156 7.11 24.38 24.49
C SER A 156 7.24 24.76 23.02
N ARG A 157 8.44 25.19 22.57
CA ARG A 157 8.70 25.49 21.15
C ARG A 157 8.69 24.22 20.31
N ARG A 158 9.32 23.14 20.81
CA ARG A 158 9.31 21.82 20.14
C ARG A 158 7.89 21.29 19.96
N VAL A 159 7.06 21.37 21.00
CA VAL A 159 5.64 20.96 20.95
C VAL A 159 4.87 21.77 19.90
N ARG A 160 5.04 23.10 19.85
CA ARG A 160 4.36 23.94 18.84
C ARG A 160 4.77 23.56 17.41
N VAL A 161 6.07 23.41 17.16
CA VAL A 161 6.59 23.03 15.84
C VAL A 161 6.08 21.64 15.44
N VAL A 162 6.14 20.67 16.36
CA VAL A 162 5.64 19.31 16.10
C VAL A 162 4.12 19.32 15.90
N ALA A 163 3.36 20.11 16.67
CA ALA A 163 1.91 20.23 16.51
C ALA A 163 1.53 20.79 15.14
N LEU A 164 2.22 21.86 14.70
CA LEU A 164 2.04 22.43 13.35
C LEU A 164 2.42 21.43 12.26
N GLY A 165 3.53 20.70 12.44
CA GLY A 165 3.93 19.64 11.51
C GLY A 165 2.93 18.49 11.44
N CYS A 166 2.42 18.03 12.58
CA CYS A 166 1.35 17.03 12.64
C CYS A 166 0.08 17.53 11.94
N ALA A 167 -0.37 18.75 12.23
CA ALA A 167 -1.56 19.33 11.62
C ALA A 167 -1.39 19.47 10.10
N GLY A 168 -0.27 20.03 9.64
CA GLY A 168 0.05 20.19 8.23
C GLY A 168 0.11 18.85 7.49
N TYR A 169 0.76 17.85 8.10
CA TYR A 169 0.81 16.50 7.54
C TYR A 169 -0.57 15.85 7.44
N LEU A 170 -1.38 15.93 8.49
CA LEU A 170 -2.72 15.33 8.50
C LEU A 170 -3.65 16.02 7.50
N VAL A 171 -3.54 17.34 7.34
CA VAL A 171 -4.28 18.09 6.30
C VAL A 171 -3.84 17.65 4.91
N ALA A 172 -2.53 17.59 4.64
CA ALA A 172 -2.01 17.16 3.35
C ALA A 172 -2.39 15.71 3.02
N ALA A 173 -2.22 14.80 3.97
CA ALA A 173 -2.62 13.40 3.82
C ALA A 173 -4.14 13.27 3.63
N GLY A 174 -4.94 14.04 4.37
CA GLY A 174 -6.38 14.11 4.22
C GLY A 174 -6.80 14.61 2.84
N ALA A 175 -6.14 15.65 2.32
CA ALA A 175 -6.37 16.16 0.97
C ALA A 175 -6.09 15.08 -0.09
N VAL A 176 -4.95 14.37 0.01
CA VAL A 176 -4.64 13.24 -0.88
C VAL A 176 -5.70 12.13 -0.78
N VAL A 177 -6.18 11.81 0.43
CA VAL A 177 -7.27 10.83 0.61
C VAL A 177 -8.56 11.30 -0.06
N VAL A 178 -8.93 12.57 0.08
CA VAL A 178 -10.12 13.14 -0.57
C VAL A 178 -9.96 13.13 -2.09
N GLU A 179 -8.84 13.61 -2.63
CA GLU A 179 -8.54 13.59 -4.07
C GLU A 179 -8.66 12.18 -4.65
N THR A 180 -8.06 11.20 -3.97
CA THR A 180 -8.07 9.80 -4.41
C THR A 180 -9.44 9.15 -4.29
N ALA A 181 -10.28 9.59 -3.35
CA ALA A 181 -11.66 9.12 -3.20
C ALA A 181 -12.62 9.75 -4.22
N VAL A 182 -12.43 11.03 -4.57
CA VAL A 182 -13.28 11.75 -5.53
C VAL A 182 -12.82 11.54 -6.98
N GLY A 183 -11.60 11.04 -7.19
CA GLY A 183 -11.04 10.80 -8.52
C GLY A 183 -10.57 12.07 -9.22
N VAL A 184 -10.25 13.12 -8.46
CA VAL A 184 -9.73 14.39 -8.97
C VAL A 184 -8.22 14.38 -8.83
N ASP A 185 -7.50 14.28 -9.94
CA ASP A 185 -6.05 14.40 -9.97
C ASP A 185 -5.65 15.87 -9.94
N VAL A 186 -5.66 16.49 -8.76
CA VAL A 186 -5.19 17.89 -8.60
C VAL A 186 -3.67 17.95 -8.78
N VAL A 187 -2.95 16.90 -8.34
CA VAL A 187 -1.54 16.70 -8.65
C VAL A 187 -1.42 15.89 -9.95
N ALA A 188 -1.45 16.59 -11.08
CA ALA A 188 -1.09 16.01 -12.36
C ALA A 188 0.31 15.36 -12.23
N SER A 189 0.37 14.04 -12.17
CA SER A 189 1.66 13.32 -12.15
C SER A 189 2.29 13.48 -13.53
N PRO A 190 3.42 14.21 -13.68
CA PRO A 190 4.14 14.26 -14.94
C PRO A 190 4.77 12.89 -15.17
N GLY A 191 4.04 12.00 -15.85
CA GLY A 191 4.43 10.60 -15.98
C GLY A 191 3.29 9.61 -16.18
N ARG A 192 2.01 10.03 -16.15
CA ARG A 192 0.92 9.21 -16.69
C ARG A 192 1.04 9.18 -18.22
N VAL A 193 1.99 8.40 -18.72
CA VAL A 193 2.06 8.07 -20.13
C VAL A 193 0.70 7.43 -20.45
N PRO A 194 -0.04 7.92 -21.46
CA PRO A 194 -1.22 7.22 -21.93
C PRO A 194 -0.79 5.78 -22.19
N VAL A 195 -1.57 4.80 -21.72
CA VAL A 195 -1.40 3.42 -22.18
C VAL A 195 -1.75 3.43 -23.67
N ILE A 196 -0.79 3.82 -24.49
CA ILE A 196 -0.77 3.56 -25.91
C ILE A 196 -0.69 2.04 -25.97
N SER A 197 -1.79 1.43 -26.41
CA SER A 197 -1.80 0.04 -26.84
C SER A 197 -0.60 -0.18 -27.76
N SER A 198 0.46 -0.78 -27.23
CA SER A 198 1.63 -1.10 -28.02
C SER A 198 1.16 -2.02 -29.15
N PRO A 199 1.55 -1.78 -30.42
CA PRO A 199 1.41 -2.80 -31.44
C PRO A 199 2.14 -4.05 -30.94
N ALA A 200 1.55 -5.22 -31.18
CA ALA A 200 2.14 -6.49 -30.77
C ALA A 200 3.61 -6.57 -31.21
N PRO A 201 4.53 -7.04 -30.36
CA PRO A 201 5.93 -7.18 -30.74
C PRO A 201 6.04 -8.07 -31.99
N PRO A 202 6.90 -7.73 -32.96
CA PRO A 202 7.15 -8.59 -34.11
C PRO A 202 7.66 -9.94 -33.61
N GLY A 203 6.94 -11.03 -33.92
CA GLY A 203 7.29 -12.40 -33.50
C GLY A 203 6.26 -13.10 -32.60
N CYS A 204 5.08 -12.53 -32.35
CA CYS A 204 4.04 -13.22 -31.60
C CYS A 204 3.55 -14.46 -32.40
N PRO A 205 3.58 -15.68 -31.84
CA PRO A 205 3.08 -16.87 -32.51
C PRO A 205 1.59 -16.74 -32.80
N PRO A 206 1.07 -17.36 -33.89
CA PRO A 206 -0.34 -17.29 -34.21
C PRO A 206 -1.18 -17.84 -33.06
N PRO A 207 -2.36 -17.26 -32.79
CA PRO A 207 -3.22 -17.72 -31.71
C PRO A 207 -3.63 -19.18 -31.94
N PRO A 208 -3.80 -19.96 -30.86
CA PRO A 208 -4.18 -21.36 -30.96
C PRO A 208 -5.58 -21.53 -31.57
N PRO A 209 -5.88 -22.69 -32.19
CA PRO A 209 -7.09 -22.90 -32.99
C PRO A 209 -8.42 -22.75 -32.23
N TRP A 210 -8.40 -22.73 -30.90
CA TRP A 210 -9.56 -22.53 -30.04
C TRP A 210 -9.86 -21.05 -29.72
N TRP A 211 -9.05 -20.10 -30.20
CA TRP A 211 -9.26 -18.67 -29.95
C TRP A 211 -10.46 -18.10 -30.75
N PRO A 212 -11.43 -17.40 -30.12
CA PRO A 212 -12.60 -16.88 -30.81
C PRO A 212 -12.25 -15.86 -31.91
N ARG A 213 -12.56 -16.19 -33.18
CA ARG A 213 -12.30 -15.34 -34.37
C ARG A 213 -13.04 -13.99 -34.39
N THR A 214 -13.98 -13.77 -33.46
CA THR A 214 -14.84 -12.60 -33.42
C THR A 214 -14.16 -11.33 -32.88
N ALA A 215 -13.08 -11.47 -32.09
CA ALA A 215 -12.40 -10.32 -31.47
C ALA A 215 -11.59 -9.47 -32.48
N ALA A 216 -11.13 -10.05 -33.59
CA ALA A 216 -10.28 -9.36 -34.56
C ALA A 216 -11.04 -8.41 -35.52
N ARG A 217 -12.34 -8.66 -35.79
CA ARG A 217 -13.09 -7.89 -36.80
C ARG A 217 -13.64 -6.54 -36.32
N ARG A 218 -13.74 -6.29 -35.00
CA ARG A 218 -14.27 -5.02 -34.47
C ARG A 218 -13.29 -3.84 -34.53
N ARG A 219 -11.97 -4.07 -34.69
CA ARG A 219 -10.96 -2.99 -34.66
C ARG A 219 -10.71 -2.28 -36.00
N VAL A 220 -11.17 -2.82 -37.13
CA VAL A 220 -10.82 -2.26 -38.46
C VAL A 220 -11.87 -1.30 -39.02
N ARG A 221 -13.10 -1.27 -38.48
CA ARG A 221 -14.22 -0.50 -39.09
C ARG A 221 -14.39 0.96 -38.63
N GLY A 222 -13.52 1.48 -37.77
CA GLY A 222 -13.68 2.81 -37.14
C GLY A 222 -12.97 4.00 -37.80
N ARG A 223 -12.23 3.82 -38.91
CA ARG A 223 -11.53 4.93 -39.59
C ARG A 223 -12.01 5.07 -41.04
N ARG A 224 -13.08 5.83 -41.25
CA ARG A 224 -13.31 6.53 -42.53
C ARG A 224 -13.31 8.03 -42.24
N ARG A 225 -12.32 8.72 -42.82
CA ARG A 225 -12.20 10.19 -42.84
C ARG A 225 -13.37 10.79 -43.62
N PRO A 226 -13.92 11.96 -43.23
CA PRO A 226 -14.77 12.73 -44.13
C PRO A 226 -13.91 13.36 -45.24
N ALA A 227 -14.35 13.22 -46.49
CA ALA A 227 -13.76 13.89 -47.63
C ALA A 227 -14.18 15.37 -47.63
N ALA A 228 -13.22 16.25 -47.90
CA ALA A 228 -13.44 17.66 -48.15
C ALA A 228 -14.20 17.86 -49.47
N ARG A 229 -15.16 18.78 -49.46
CA ARG A 229 -15.61 19.59 -50.59
C ARG A 229 -16.01 20.96 -50.05
#